data_AF-R0HRI6-F1
#
_entry.id   AF-R0HRI6-F1
#
_cell.length_a   1.000
_cell.length_b   1.000
_cell.length_c   1.000
_cell.angle_alpha   90.00
_cell.angle_beta   90.00
_cell.angle_gamma   90.00
#
_symmetry.space_group_name_H-M   'P 1'
#
loop_
_entity.id
_entity.type
_entity.pdbx_description
1 polymer ?
#
loop_
_entity_poly.entity_id
_entity_poly.type
_entity_poly.pdbx_seq_one_letter_code
_entity_poly.pdbx_strand_id
1 'polypeptide(L)'
;MLYLQPDLIEEILSRVPATSLKRLRSTCKRWNALLNNPRFNEKQFRRAPKESLALMLKENRIYPMSVNLNTSPPSIEFKGALGGLKNNSPRSEEVDIVEVFHCDGLLLCKTMFSKLVVWNPCLGETRWIIQTTRTSMFALGYENNKCGHIYKILKYCDGNTFPGLGVDKSEIYDFRFDRWRVLNHVAAPDRFLIKDIGVSLKGNTYWVADDVQTNSKFLLRFDFTGEIFTHL
;
A
#
# COMPACT_ATOMS: atom_id res chain seq x y z
N MET A 1 31.22 -5.21 -32.21
CA MET A 1 30.55 -4.72 -30.98
C MET A 1 29.08 -5.10 -31.11
N LEU A 2 28.62 -6.13 -30.39
CA LEU A 2 27.24 -6.63 -30.51
C LEU A 2 26.28 -5.68 -29.78
N TYR A 3 25.52 -4.90 -30.53
CA TYR A 3 24.41 -4.12 -29.98
C TYR A 3 23.24 -5.07 -29.69
N LEU A 4 22.94 -5.33 -28.42
CA LEU A 4 21.65 -5.93 -28.07
C LEU A 4 20.53 -4.97 -28.50
N GLN A 5 19.50 -5.51 -29.16
CA GLN A 5 18.29 -4.76 -29.48
C GLN A 5 17.62 -4.22 -28.22
N PRO A 6 17.05 -2.99 -28.24
CA PRO A 6 16.38 -2.40 -27.09
C PRO A 6 15.32 -3.31 -26.44
N ASP A 7 14.56 -4.04 -27.26
CA ASP A 7 13.50 -4.93 -26.79
C ASP A 7 14.04 -6.11 -25.98
N LEU A 8 15.19 -6.66 -26.38
CA LEU A 8 15.85 -7.76 -25.69
C LEU A 8 16.45 -7.30 -24.36
N ILE A 9 17.03 -6.09 -24.32
CA ILE A 9 17.48 -5.45 -23.08
C ILE A 9 16.31 -5.28 -22.11
N GLU A 10 15.19 -4.75 -22.61
CA GLU A 10 13.98 -4.60 -21.81
C GLU A 10 13.49 -5.95 -21.29
N GLU A 11 13.54 -7.01 -22.11
CA GLU A 11 13.15 -8.36 -21.70
C GLU A 11 14.05 -8.93 -20.61
N ILE A 12 15.37 -8.74 -20.71
CA ILE A 12 16.33 -9.19 -19.69
C ILE A 12 16.09 -8.43 -18.39
N LEU A 13 16.03 -7.10 -18.46
CA LEU A 13 15.81 -6.28 -17.28
C LEU A 13 14.47 -6.57 -16.62
N SER A 14 13.44 -6.92 -17.40
CA SER A 14 12.10 -7.34 -16.90
C SER A 14 12.13 -8.50 -15.90
N ARG A 15 13.23 -9.26 -15.86
CA ARG A 15 13.42 -10.44 -14.98
C ARG A 15 14.38 -10.18 -13.81
N VAL A 16 14.96 -8.99 -13.69
CA VAL A 16 15.92 -8.64 -12.63
C VAL A 16 15.19 -8.19 -11.35
N PRO A 17 15.63 -8.51 -10.13
CA PRO A 17 15.01 -7.97 -8.93
C PRO A 17 14.94 -6.44 -8.91
N ALA A 18 13.81 -5.87 -8.47
CA ALA A 18 13.59 -4.42 -8.45
C ALA A 18 14.63 -3.68 -7.59
N THR A 19 15.12 -4.32 -6.53
CA THR A 19 16.19 -3.83 -5.66
C THR A 19 17.51 -3.62 -6.41
N SER A 20 17.86 -4.53 -7.33
CA SER A 20 19.03 -4.39 -8.20
C SER A 20 18.83 -3.31 -9.26
N LEU A 21 17.64 -3.25 -9.87
CA LEU A 21 17.31 -2.23 -10.87
C LEU A 21 17.34 -0.81 -10.30
N LYS A 22 16.98 -0.62 -9.02
CA LYS A 22 17.09 0.68 -8.34
C LYS A 22 18.49 1.28 -8.47
N ARG A 23 19.53 0.45 -8.37
CA ARG A 23 20.94 0.88 -8.48
C ARG A 23 21.30 1.31 -9.91
N LEU A 24 20.62 0.78 -10.93
CA LEU A 24 20.87 1.17 -12.32
C LEU A 24 20.33 2.58 -12.64
N ARG A 25 19.30 3.06 -11.92
CA ARG A 25 18.74 4.41 -12.13
C ARG A 25 19.80 5.51 -12.02
N SER A 26 20.77 5.37 -11.11
CA SER A 26 21.81 6.38 -10.89
C SER A 26 22.96 6.32 -11.90
N THR A 27 22.99 5.31 -12.78
CA THR A 27 24.12 5.11 -13.72
C THR A 27 24.00 5.95 -14.98
N CYS A 28 22.82 6.03 -15.61
CA CYS A 28 22.61 6.89 -16.77
C CYS A 28 21.14 7.27 -17.01
N LYS A 29 20.92 8.36 -17.77
CA LYS A 29 19.58 8.88 -18.10
C LYS A 29 18.71 7.86 -18.85
N ARG A 30 19.31 7.02 -19.70
CA ARG A 30 18.59 5.98 -20.46
C ARG A 30 17.99 4.93 -19.54
N TRP A 31 18.76 4.43 -18.57
CA TRP A 31 18.25 3.48 -17.58
C TRP A 31 17.21 4.13 -16.67
N ASN A 32 17.44 5.35 -16.22
CA ASN A 32 16.46 6.07 -15.43
C ASN A 32 15.13 6.23 -16.20
N ALA A 33 15.17 6.60 -17.49
CA ALA A 33 13.97 6.72 -18.32
C ALA A 33 13.24 5.38 -18.51
N LEU A 34 13.97 4.28 -18.77
CA LEU A 34 13.38 2.95 -18.91
C LEU A 34 12.70 2.49 -17.62
N LEU A 35 13.37 2.67 -16.47
CA LEU A 35 12.88 2.26 -15.16
C LEU A 35 11.75 3.16 -14.62
N ASN A 36 11.45 4.26 -15.30
CA ASN A 36 10.30 5.12 -15.03
C ASN A 36 9.16 4.88 -16.04
N ASN A 37 9.34 3.99 -17.02
CA ASN A 37 8.31 3.67 -17.99
C ASN A 37 7.24 2.76 -17.34
N PRO A 38 5.95 3.16 -17.33
CA PRO A 38 4.89 2.36 -16.72
C PRO A 38 4.73 0.96 -17.32
N ARG A 39 4.92 0.81 -18.64
CA ARG A 39 4.82 -0.50 -19.31
C ARG A 39 5.95 -1.43 -18.89
N PHE A 40 7.15 -0.88 -18.73
CA PHE A 40 8.28 -1.64 -18.21
C PHE A 40 8.03 -2.07 -16.77
N ASN A 41 7.55 -1.16 -15.92
CA ASN A 41 7.26 -1.47 -14.51
C ASN A 41 6.20 -2.56 -14.36
N GLU A 42 5.13 -2.53 -15.18
CA GLU A 42 4.12 -3.59 -15.22
C GLU A 42 4.73 -4.94 -15.66
N LYS A 43 5.56 -4.92 -16.71
CA LYS A 43 6.26 -6.11 -17.20
C LYS A 43 7.21 -6.67 -16.15
N GLN A 44 7.95 -5.80 -15.46
CA GLN A 44 8.82 -6.12 -14.35
C GLN A 44 8.05 -6.78 -13.22
N PHE A 45 6.95 -6.15 -12.80
CA PHE A 45 6.14 -6.60 -11.69
C PHE A 45 5.61 -8.03 -11.90
N ARG A 46 5.26 -8.36 -13.14
CA ARG A 46 4.78 -9.70 -13.51
C ARG A 46 5.89 -10.75 -13.65
N ARG A 47 7.09 -10.35 -14.07
CA ARG A 47 8.15 -11.29 -14.50
C ARG A 47 9.32 -11.41 -13.54
N ALA A 48 9.56 -10.38 -12.72
CA ALA A 48 10.65 -10.40 -11.76
C ALA A 48 10.42 -11.50 -10.72
N PRO A 49 11.49 -12.14 -10.24
CA PRO A 49 11.44 -12.98 -9.07
C PRO A 49 10.74 -12.25 -7.93
N LYS A 50 9.66 -12.84 -7.40
CA LYS A 50 8.98 -12.31 -6.23
C LYS A 50 9.83 -12.58 -5.00
N GLU A 51 10.76 -11.67 -4.73
CA GLU A 51 11.46 -11.65 -3.45
C GLU A 51 10.43 -11.28 -2.36
N SER A 52 10.07 -12.24 -1.52
CA SER A 52 9.22 -11.99 -0.36
C SER A 52 10.01 -11.17 0.66
N LEU A 53 9.80 -9.86 0.67
CA LEU A 53 10.34 -8.98 1.69
C LEU A 53 9.38 -8.92 2.86
N ALA A 54 9.72 -9.56 3.97
CA ALA A 54 8.98 -9.37 5.22
C ALA A 54 9.35 -7.99 5.79
N LEU A 55 8.32 -7.23 6.18
CA LEU A 55 8.46 -5.91 6.80
C LEU A 55 7.76 -5.94 8.15
N MET A 56 8.38 -5.33 9.16
CA MET A 56 7.83 -5.22 10.50
C MET A 56 7.79 -3.76 10.93
N LEU A 57 6.65 -3.33 11.45
CA LEU A 57 6.56 -2.07 12.18
C LEU A 57 7.03 -2.32 13.62
N LYS A 58 8.11 -1.65 14.04
CA LYS A 58 8.68 -1.72 15.39
C LYS A 58 9.10 -0.32 15.80
N GLU A 59 8.78 0.12 17.01
CA GLU A 59 9.16 1.45 17.52
C GLU A 59 8.84 2.58 16.51
N ASN A 60 7.63 2.55 15.95
CA ASN A 60 7.12 3.49 14.95
C ASN A 60 7.92 3.57 13.63
N ARG A 61 8.76 2.58 13.34
CA ARG A 61 9.58 2.49 12.12
C ARG A 61 9.41 1.15 11.41
N ILE A 62 9.62 1.14 10.10
CA ILE A 62 9.52 -0.08 9.28
C ILE A 62 10.91 -0.70 9.11
N TYR A 63 11.03 -1.96 9.53
CA TYR A 63 12.25 -2.75 9.43
C TYR A 63 12.08 -3.89 8.43
N PRO A 64 13.00 -4.06 7.48
CA PRO A 64 13.10 -5.29 6.72
C PRO A 64 13.52 -6.42 7.65
N MET A 65 12.82 -7.55 7.52
CA MET A 65 12.95 -8.71 8.37
C MET A 65 13.30 -9.92 7.51
N SER A 66 14.18 -10.78 8.03
CA SER A 66 14.36 -12.15 7.54
C SER A 66 14.10 -13.14 8.66
N VAL A 67 13.36 -14.20 8.33
CA VAL A 67 13.07 -15.30 9.24
C VAL A 67 13.87 -16.51 8.77
N ASN A 68 14.71 -17.05 9.65
CA ASN A 68 15.42 -18.29 9.39
C ASN A 68 14.79 -19.41 10.22
N LEU A 69 14.07 -20.31 9.53
CA LEU A 69 13.41 -21.46 10.15
C LEU A 69 14.35 -22.69 10.24
N ASN A 70 15.53 -22.64 9.62
CA ASN A 70 16.46 -23.77 9.57
C ASN A 70 17.39 -23.82 10.80
N THR A 71 17.27 -22.88 11.72
CA THR A 71 17.99 -22.87 13.01
C THR A 71 17.06 -23.31 14.13
N SER A 72 17.62 -23.92 15.19
CA SER A 72 16.89 -24.25 16.41
C SER A 72 17.54 -23.51 17.60
N PRO A 73 16.89 -22.50 18.19
CA PRO A 73 15.56 -21.97 17.83
C PRO A 73 15.55 -21.19 16.50
N PRO A 74 14.37 -21.00 15.87
CA PRO A 74 14.22 -20.13 14.71
C PRO A 74 14.72 -18.72 15.04
N SER A 75 15.42 -18.08 14.10
CA SER A 75 15.94 -16.73 14.31
C SER A 75 15.22 -15.69 13.44
N ILE A 76 15.14 -14.48 13.98
CA ILE A 76 14.60 -13.30 13.31
C ILE A 76 15.73 -12.27 13.27
N GLU A 77 16.05 -11.82 12.07
CA GLU A 77 17.03 -10.76 11.85
C GLU A 77 16.35 -9.54 11.26
N PHE A 78 16.62 -8.38 11.86
CA PHE A 78 16.20 -7.09 11.35
C PHE A 78 17.36 -6.42 10.63
N LYS A 79 17.14 -6.00 9.39
CA LYS A 79 18.05 -5.08 8.70
C LYS A 79 17.82 -3.66 9.20
N GLY A 80 18.69 -2.73 8.83
CA GLY A 80 18.50 -1.31 9.13
C GLY A 80 17.10 -0.83 8.71
N ALA A 81 16.51 0.08 9.51
CA ALA A 81 15.20 0.65 9.22
C ALA A 81 15.18 1.16 7.77
N LEU A 82 14.05 0.93 7.07
CA LEU A 82 13.86 1.56 5.78
C LEU A 82 13.91 3.08 5.99
N GLY A 83 14.66 3.78 5.13
CA GLY A 83 14.98 5.20 5.31
C GLY A 83 13.77 6.03 5.74
N GLY A 84 13.95 6.80 6.83
CA GLY A 84 12.86 7.48 7.51
C GLY A 84 12.05 8.39 6.58
N LEU A 85 10.73 8.37 6.75
CA LEU A 85 9.83 9.31 6.09
C LEU A 85 10.15 10.72 6.60
N LYS A 86 10.77 11.53 5.74
CA LYS A 86 10.96 12.95 6.03
C LYS A 86 9.70 13.71 5.63
N ASN A 87 9.18 14.50 6.56
CA ASN A 87 8.18 15.51 6.23
C ASN A 87 8.88 16.72 5.59
N ASN A 88 8.17 17.51 4.77
CA ASN A 88 8.68 18.74 4.14
C ASN A 88 8.95 19.89 5.14
N SER A 89 9.11 19.59 6.43
CA SER A 89 9.38 20.56 7.49
C SER A 89 10.89 20.81 7.60
N PRO A 90 11.32 22.08 7.78
CA PRO A 90 12.73 22.44 7.90
C PRO A 90 13.46 21.78 9.09
N ARG A 91 12.74 21.19 10.05
CA ARG A 91 13.33 20.48 11.19
C ARG A 91 13.67 19.00 10.95
N SER A 92 13.38 18.43 9.77
CA SER A 92 13.79 17.07 9.34
C SER A 92 13.80 15.97 10.42
N GLU A 93 12.81 15.97 11.30
CA GLU A 93 12.57 14.83 12.19
C GLU A 93 11.91 13.71 11.36
N GLU A 94 12.37 12.49 11.58
CA GLU A 94 11.71 11.30 11.01
C GLU A 94 10.28 11.22 11.53
N VAL A 95 9.35 10.87 10.64
CA VAL A 95 7.94 10.78 11.00
C VAL A 95 7.60 9.40 11.53
N ASP A 96 7.07 9.36 12.75
CA ASP A 96 6.57 8.15 13.39
C ASP A 96 5.35 7.57 12.68
N ILE A 97 5.44 6.28 12.35
CA ILE A 97 4.39 5.49 11.70
C ILE A 97 3.65 4.69 12.75
N VAL A 98 2.31 4.74 12.74
CA VAL A 98 1.46 4.01 13.69
C VAL A 98 0.77 2.80 13.07
N GLU A 99 0.46 2.86 11.78
CA GLU A 99 -0.22 1.79 11.06
C GLU A 99 0.35 1.68 9.64
N VAL A 100 0.44 0.45 9.14
CA VAL A 100 0.95 0.15 7.79
C VAL A 100 0.01 -0.85 7.13
N PHE A 101 -0.45 -0.50 5.94
CA PHE A 101 -1.22 -1.37 5.05
C PHE A 101 -0.36 -1.66 3.83
N HIS A 102 -0.44 -2.86 3.27
CA HIS A 102 0.25 -3.18 2.02
C HIS A 102 -0.76 -3.54 0.94
N CYS A 103 -0.46 -3.14 -0.30
CA CYS A 103 -1.14 -3.58 -1.50
C CYS A 103 -0.12 -3.67 -2.62
N ASP A 104 0.12 -4.87 -3.14
CA ASP A 104 0.90 -5.05 -4.38
C ASP A 104 2.33 -4.49 -4.32
N GLY A 105 2.97 -4.55 -3.14
CA GLY A 105 4.30 -4.00 -2.90
C GLY A 105 4.33 -2.50 -2.56
N LEU A 106 3.20 -1.79 -2.64
CA LEU A 106 3.04 -0.46 -2.07
C LEU A 106 2.63 -0.54 -0.60
N LEU A 107 3.10 0.42 0.19
CA LEU A 107 2.72 0.61 1.57
C LEU A 107 1.88 1.87 1.71
N LEU A 108 0.78 1.81 2.45
CA LEU A 108 0.08 2.98 2.96
C LEU A 108 0.41 3.09 4.45
N CYS A 109 1.10 4.16 4.82
CA CYS A 109 1.50 4.42 6.19
C CYS A 109 0.66 5.56 6.77
N LYS A 110 0.13 5.35 7.97
CA LYS A 110 -0.49 6.38 8.79
C LYS A 110 0.48 6.80 9.87
N THR A 111 0.57 8.10 10.10
CA THR A 111 1.51 8.68 11.08
C THR A 111 0.81 9.10 12.36
N MET A 112 1.58 9.31 13.43
CA MET A 112 1.07 9.82 14.73
C MET A 112 0.27 11.13 14.59
N PHE A 113 0.60 11.96 13.60
CA PHE A 113 -0.08 13.23 13.34
C PHE A 113 -1.30 13.10 12.43
N SER A 114 -1.81 11.88 12.24
CA SER A 114 -2.85 11.59 11.26
C SER A 114 -2.47 12.17 9.89
N LYS A 115 -1.27 11.87 9.38
CA LYS A 115 -0.94 12.08 7.96
C LYS A 115 -0.86 10.72 7.28
N LEU A 116 -1.16 10.70 5.99
CA LEU A 116 -1.03 9.51 5.17
C LEU A 116 0.09 9.68 4.19
N VAL A 117 0.84 8.61 3.98
CA VAL A 117 1.84 8.53 2.94
C VAL A 117 1.80 7.18 2.28
N VAL A 118 1.83 7.21 0.95
CA VAL A 118 1.97 6.02 0.12
C VAL A 118 3.45 5.88 -0.20
N TRP A 119 4.02 4.72 0.08
CA TRP A 119 5.44 4.46 -0.04
C TRP A 119 5.70 3.24 -0.92
N ASN A 120 6.52 3.42 -1.94
CA ASN A 120 7.17 2.34 -2.67
C ASN A 120 8.56 2.09 -2.07
N PRO A 121 8.75 1.06 -1.21
CA PRO A 121 10.04 0.80 -0.56
C PRO A 121 11.14 0.39 -1.56
N CYS A 122 10.77 -0.29 -2.65
CA CYS A 122 11.72 -0.70 -3.68
C CYS A 122 12.30 0.53 -4.41
N LEU A 123 11.46 1.46 -4.83
CA LEU A 123 11.89 2.66 -5.55
C LEU A 123 12.35 3.79 -4.61
N GLY A 124 11.96 3.75 -3.33
CA GLY A 124 12.18 4.84 -2.39
C GLY A 124 11.29 6.05 -2.65
N GLU A 125 10.22 5.88 -3.45
CA GLU A 125 9.29 6.95 -3.82
C GLU A 125 8.19 7.06 -2.78
N THR A 126 7.89 8.28 -2.34
CA THR A 126 6.85 8.56 -1.35
C THR A 126 5.88 9.61 -1.89
N ARG A 127 4.60 9.45 -1.56
CA ARG A 127 3.55 10.43 -1.89
C ARG A 127 2.71 10.71 -0.65
N TRP A 128 2.77 11.94 -0.18
CA TRP A 128 1.95 12.41 0.95
C TRP A 128 0.52 12.69 0.48
N ILE A 129 -0.45 12.21 1.25
CA ILE A 129 -1.87 12.39 0.99
C ILE A 129 -2.43 13.33 2.06
N ILE A 130 -3.02 14.44 1.60
CA ILE A 130 -3.68 15.40 2.48
C ILE A 130 -5.03 14.82 2.91
N GLN A 131 -5.32 14.89 4.20
CA GLN A 131 -6.61 14.47 4.75
C GLN A 131 -7.22 15.54 5.64
N THR A 132 -8.54 15.53 5.71
CA THR A 132 -9.35 16.51 6.44
C THR A 132 -9.75 16.04 7.84
N THR A 133 -9.79 14.73 8.10
CA THR A 133 -10.22 14.15 9.39
C THR A 133 -9.12 13.29 10.02
N ARG A 134 -9.07 13.27 11.35
CA ARG A 134 -7.97 12.64 12.10
C ARG A 134 -8.21 11.18 12.49
N THR A 135 -9.48 10.78 12.56
CA THR A 135 -9.94 9.49 13.11
C THR A 135 -10.67 8.70 12.03
N SER A 136 -9.91 8.00 11.20
CA SER A 136 -10.46 7.16 10.15
C SER A 136 -9.62 5.89 9.98
N MET A 137 -10.27 4.84 9.53
CA MET A 137 -9.64 3.61 9.07
C MET A 137 -9.40 3.71 7.57
N PHE A 138 -8.38 3.01 7.09
CA PHE A 138 -7.96 3.08 5.70
C PHE A 138 -7.76 1.70 5.08
N ALA A 139 -7.92 1.65 3.77
CA ALA A 139 -7.61 0.48 2.96
C ALA A 139 -6.93 0.93 1.68
N LEU A 140 -5.96 0.17 1.20
CA LEU A 140 -5.29 0.40 -0.08
C LEU A 140 -5.65 -0.74 -1.05
N GLY A 141 -6.06 -0.37 -2.25
CA GLY A 141 -6.39 -1.30 -3.31
C GLY A 141 -6.26 -0.67 -4.68
N TYR A 142 -6.70 -1.39 -5.71
CA TYR A 142 -6.65 -0.90 -7.09
C TYR A 142 -7.77 -1.45 -7.95
N GLU A 143 -8.07 -0.73 -9.01
CA GLU A 143 -8.76 -1.28 -10.19
C GLU A 143 -7.75 -1.54 -11.31
N ASN A 144 -8.04 -2.53 -12.16
CA ASN A 144 -7.20 -2.84 -13.31
C ASN A 144 -7.54 -1.92 -14.49
N ASN A 145 -6.50 -1.37 -15.12
CA ASN A 145 -6.59 -0.64 -16.38
C ASN A 145 -5.69 -1.28 -17.44
N LYS A 146 -5.85 -0.91 -18.71
CA LYS A 146 -5.06 -1.41 -19.85
C LYS A 146 -3.55 -1.26 -19.65
N CYS A 147 -3.12 -0.24 -18.90
CA CYS A 147 -1.72 0.12 -18.69
C CYS A 147 -1.21 -0.18 -17.27
N GLY A 148 -1.95 -0.94 -16.45
CA GLY A 148 -1.55 -1.30 -15.09
C GLY A 148 -2.63 -0.99 -14.05
N HIS A 149 -2.22 -0.87 -12.79
CA HIS A 149 -3.10 -0.64 -11.66
C HIS A 149 -3.40 0.85 -11.44
N ILE A 150 -4.67 1.18 -11.25
CA ILE A 150 -5.09 2.47 -10.72
C ILE A 150 -5.37 2.27 -9.24
N TYR A 151 -4.40 2.67 -8.42
CA TYR A 151 -4.55 2.59 -6.98
C TYR A 151 -5.59 3.59 -6.48
N LYS A 152 -6.22 3.23 -5.37
CA LYS A 152 -7.20 4.04 -4.64
C LYS A 152 -7.03 3.78 -3.14
N ILE A 153 -7.35 4.78 -2.32
CA ILE A 153 -7.39 4.63 -0.86
C ILE A 153 -8.84 4.75 -0.43
N LEU A 154 -9.38 3.71 0.18
CA LEU A 154 -10.63 3.80 0.90
C LEU A 154 -10.35 4.41 2.26
N LYS A 155 -11.14 5.40 2.63
CA LYS A 155 -11.26 5.94 3.97
C LYS A 155 -12.66 5.65 4.44
N TYR A 156 -12.79 5.07 5.63
CA TYR A 156 -14.10 4.86 6.24
C TYR A 156 -14.03 5.24 7.72
N CYS A 157 -15.12 5.81 8.19
CA CYS A 157 -15.37 6.11 9.58
C CYS A 157 -16.53 5.24 10.03
N ASP A 158 -16.35 4.52 11.13
CA ASP A 158 -17.45 3.88 11.85
C ASP A 158 -17.96 4.87 12.91
N GLY A 159 -19.21 5.30 12.77
CA GLY A 159 -19.89 6.20 13.70
C GLY A 159 -20.05 5.63 15.10
N ASN A 160 -20.03 4.31 15.27
CA ASN A 160 -20.11 3.65 16.58
C ASN A 160 -18.77 3.67 17.33
N THR A 161 -17.65 3.61 16.60
CA THR A 161 -16.30 3.71 17.20
C THR A 161 -15.97 5.15 17.63
N PHE A 162 -16.55 6.17 16.98
CA PHE A 162 -16.32 7.58 17.28
C PHE A 162 -17.64 8.35 17.47
N PRO A 163 -18.32 8.19 18.63
CA PRO A 163 -19.59 8.85 18.89
C PRO A 163 -19.44 10.38 18.87
N GLY A 164 -20.18 11.04 17.97
CA GLY A 164 -20.23 12.50 17.84
C GLY A 164 -19.89 13.06 16.46
N LEU A 165 -19.41 12.24 15.50
CA LEU A 165 -19.02 12.74 14.16
C LEU A 165 -20.13 12.71 13.09
N GLY A 166 -21.30 12.16 13.39
CA GLY A 166 -22.39 12.00 12.41
C GLY A 166 -22.07 10.98 11.30
N VAL A 167 -23.12 10.63 10.54
CA VAL A 167 -23.24 9.58 9.50
C VAL A 167 -21.93 8.99 8.98
N ASP A 168 -21.85 7.66 8.99
CA ASP A 168 -20.86 6.84 8.31
C ASP A 168 -20.53 7.37 6.91
N LYS A 169 -19.40 8.07 6.79
CA LYS A 169 -18.92 8.60 5.52
C LYS A 169 -17.74 7.75 5.07
N SER A 170 -17.99 6.99 4.01
CA SER A 170 -16.93 6.39 3.22
C SER A 170 -16.47 7.38 2.15
N GLU A 171 -15.17 7.59 2.04
CA GLU A 171 -14.54 8.41 1.02
C GLU A 171 -13.50 7.57 0.28
N ILE A 172 -13.30 7.84 -1.00
CA ILE A 172 -12.26 7.21 -1.79
C ILE A 172 -11.34 8.29 -2.37
N TYR A 173 -10.05 8.10 -2.18
CA TYR A 173 -9.04 8.88 -2.85
C TYR A 173 -8.64 8.18 -4.15
N ASP A 174 -8.82 8.89 -5.26
CA ASP A 174 -8.46 8.40 -6.58
C ASP A 174 -7.16 9.06 -7.05
N PHE A 175 -6.11 8.26 -7.24
CA PHE A 175 -4.79 8.77 -7.62
C PHE A 175 -4.77 9.39 -9.02
N ARG A 176 -5.74 9.09 -9.90
CA ARG A 176 -5.86 9.73 -11.21
C ARG A 176 -6.21 11.20 -11.09
N PHE A 177 -7.06 11.52 -10.13
CA PHE A 177 -7.62 12.86 -9.95
C PHE A 177 -7.01 13.62 -8.77
N ASP A 178 -6.12 12.96 -8.01
CA ASP A 178 -5.43 13.54 -6.85
C ASP A 178 -6.41 14.13 -5.82
N ARG A 179 -7.57 13.49 -5.64
CA ARG A 179 -8.64 14.01 -4.79
C ARG A 179 -9.45 12.92 -4.12
N TRP A 180 -9.97 13.28 -2.94
CA TRP A 180 -11.02 12.53 -2.25
C TRP A 180 -12.37 12.77 -2.91
N ARG A 181 -13.22 11.74 -2.91
CA ARG A 181 -14.65 11.87 -3.18
C ARG A 181 -15.47 11.00 -2.24
N VAL A 182 -16.69 11.42 -1.97
CA VAL A 182 -17.62 10.69 -1.11
C VAL A 182 -18.21 9.49 -1.86
N LEU A 183 -18.36 8.36 -1.16
CA LEU A 183 -19.06 7.17 -1.64
C LEU A 183 -20.47 7.15 -1.05
N ASN A 184 -21.46 7.57 -1.85
CA ASN A 184 -22.85 7.76 -1.39
C ASN A 184 -23.68 6.46 -1.31
N HIS A 185 -23.18 5.34 -1.84
CA HIS A 185 -23.97 4.11 -2.07
C HIS A 185 -23.36 2.85 -1.45
N VAL A 186 -22.41 3.01 -0.55
CA VAL A 186 -21.77 1.88 0.11
C VAL A 186 -22.69 1.45 1.25
N ALA A 187 -23.33 0.29 1.08
CA ALA A 187 -24.24 -0.30 2.07
C ALA A 187 -23.63 -0.19 3.46
N ALA A 188 -24.39 0.44 4.36
CA ALA A 188 -23.90 1.09 5.56
C ALA A 188 -22.97 0.21 6.43
N PRO A 189 -21.91 0.79 7.00
CA PRO A 189 -21.18 0.22 8.14
C PRO A 189 -22.08 -0.02 9.36
N ASP A 190 -23.28 0.58 9.43
CA ASP A 190 -24.30 0.33 10.46
C ASP A 190 -24.61 -1.17 10.77
N ARG A 191 -24.27 -2.11 9.87
CA ARG A 191 -24.51 -3.55 10.06
C ARG A 191 -23.32 -4.33 10.59
N PHE A 192 -22.10 -3.78 10.54
CA PHE A 192 -20.92 -4.54 10.90
C PHE A 192 -19.77 -3.69 11.45
N LEU A 193 -18.98 -4.28 12.34
CA LEU A 193 -17.82 -3.65 12.93
C LEU A 193 -16.54 -4.24 12.36
N ILE A 194 -15.62 -3.37 11.95
CA ILE A 194 -14.27 -3.73 11.53
C ILE A 194 -13.30 -3.32 12.64
N LYS A 195 -12.63 -4.29 13.25
CA LYS A 195 -11.72 -4.05 14.39
C LYS A 195 -10.24 -4.12 14.02
N ASP A 196 -9.91 -4.83 12.95
CA ASP A 196 -8.53 -5.14 12.56
C ASP A 196 -8.12 -4.49 11.23
N ILE A 197 -6.80 -4.48 11.00
CA ILE A 197 -6.20 -4.06 9.73
C ILE A 197 -6.59 -5.04 8.62
N GLY A 198 -7.14 -4.50 7.53
CA GLY A 198 -7.53 -5.29 6.37
C GLY A 198 -6.34 -5.84 5.59
N VAL A 199 -6.55 -6.98 4.93
CA VAL A 199 -5.54 -7.64 4.08
C VAL A 199 -5.91 -7.41 2.61
N SER A 200 -4.93 -6.98 1.81
CA SER A 200 -5.11 -6.82 0.36
C SER A 200 -4.86 -8.14 -0.38
N LEU A 201 -5.80 -8.52 -1.25
CA LEU A 201 -5.66 -9.63 -2.18
C LEU A 201 -6.22 -9.25 -3.55
N LYS A 202 -5.39 -9.36 -4.59
CA LYS A 202 -5.76 -9.07 -6.00
C LYS A 202 -6.44 -7.70 -6.18
N GLY A 203 -5.92 -6.67 -5.51
CA GLY A 203 -6.41 -5.29 -5.61
C GLY A 203 -7.59 -4.95 -4.70
N ASN A 204 -8.17 -5.94 -4.01
CA ASN A 204 -9.28 -5.74 -3.08
C ASN A 204 -8.84 -5.93 -1.63
N THR A 205 -9.50 -5.27 -0.70
CA THR A 205 -9.21 -5.43 0.74
C THR A 205 -10.27 -6.27 1.42
N TYR A 206 -9.83 -7.10 2.34
CA TYR A 206 -10.63 -8.05 3.08
C TYR A 206 -10.45 -7.85 4.58
N TRP A 207 -11.52 -8.00 5.34
CA TRP A 207 -11.54 -7.92 6.79
C TRP A 207 -12.37 -9.05 7.37
N VAL A 208 -12.00 -9.52 8.57
CA VAL A 208 -12.94 -10.22 9.43
C VAL A 208 -13.76 -9.15 10.13
N ALA A 209 -15.07 -9.17 9.93
CA ALA A 209 -16.01 -8.21 10.50
C ALA A 209 -17.01 -8.92 11.43
N ASP A 210 -17.48 -8.21 12.45
CA ASP A 210 -18.53 -8.68 13.34
C ASP A 210 -19.88 -8.11 12.88
N ASP A 211 -20.89 -8.96 12.67
CA ASP A 211 -22.26 -8.53 12.42
C ASP A 211 -22.90 -8.03 13.72
N VAL A 212 -23.39 -6.79 13.71
CA VAL A 212 -23.93 -6.13 14.92
C VAL A 212 -25.23 -6.77 15.41
N GLN A 213 -26.03 -7.36 14.51
CA GLN A 213 -27.33 -7.94 14.85
C GLN A 213 -27.22 -9.39 15.30
N THR A 214 -26.39 -10.17 14.61
CA THR A 214 -26.26 -11.61 14.86
C THR A 214 -25.10 -11.94 15.80
N ASN A 215 -24.21 -10.97 16.07
CA ASN A 215 -22.97 -11.15 16.82
C ASN A 215 -22.09 -12.28 16.24
N SER A 216 -22.20 -12.50 14.92
CA SER A 216 -21.45 -13.51 14.18
C SER A 216 -20.28 -12.88 13.43
N LYS A 217 -19.26 -13.68 13.10
CA LYS A 217 -18.11 -13.23 12.31
C LYS A 217 -18.30 -13.61 10.86
N PHE A 218 -17.93 -12.70 9.98
CA PHE A 218 -17.94 -12.95 8.54
C PHE A 218 -16.77 -12.27 7.84
N LEU A 219 -16.55 -12.64 6.58
CA LEU A 219 -15.52 -12.04 5.75
C LEU A 219 -16.13 -10.91 4.93
N LEU A 220 -15.67 -9.69 5.17
CA LEU A 220 -16.05 -8.51 4.42
C LEU A 220 -15.00 -8.23 3.35
N ARG A 221 -15.43 -7.94 2.12
CA ARG A 221 -14.58 -7.47 1.03
C ARG A 221 -14.99 -6.06 0.62
N PHE A 222 -14.03 -5.17 0.41
CA PHE A 222 -14.24 -3.97 -0.39
C PHE A 222 -13.67 -4.19 -1.78
N ASP A 223 -14.53 -4.14 -2.79
CA ASP A 223 -14.14 -4.20 -4.20
C ASP A 223 -13.78 -2.79 -4.67
N PHE A 224 -12.51 -2.55 -5.02
CA PHE A 224 -12.05 -1.24 -5.50
C PHE A 224 -12.44 -0.94 -6.95
N THR A 225 -12.82 -1.96 -7.72
CA THR A 225 -13.31 -1.78 -9.10
C THR A 225 -14.77 -1.35 -9.07
N GLY A 226 -15.61 -2.05 -8.30
CA GLY A 226 -17.02 -1.72 -8.11
C GLY A 226 -17.28 -0.62 -7.07
N GLU A 227 -16.31 -0.38 -6.19
CA GLU A 227 -16.38 0.54 -5.03
C GLU A 227 -17.52 0.22 -4.07
N ILE A 228 -17.67 -1.07 -3.77
CA ILE A 228 -18.74 -1.60 -2.95
C ILE A 228 -18.20 -2.58 -1.91
N PHE A 229 -18.86 -2.62 -0.75
CA PHE A 229 -18.67 -3.72 0.20
C PHE A 229 -19.46 -4.95 -0.24
N THR A 230 -18.90 -6.13 0.01
CA THR A 230 -19.53 -7.43 -0.23
C THR A 230 -19.30 -8.31 0.98
N HIS A 231 -20.36 -8.90 1.51
CA HIS A 231 -20.30 -9.98 2.50
C HIS A 231 -20.03 -11.30 1.77
N LEU A 232 -19.08 -12.09 2.26
CA LEU A 232 -18.68 -13.39 1.71
C LEU A 232 -19.07 -14.54 2.65
#